data_AF-A0AA95BXA6-F1
#
_entry.id   AF-A0AA95BXA6-F1
#
_cell.length_a   1.000
_cell.length_b   1.000
_cell.length_c   1.000
_cell.angle_alpha   90.00
_cell.angle_beta   90.00
_cell.angle_gamma   90.00
#
_symmetry.space_group_name_H-M   'P 1'
#
loop_
_entity.id
_entity.type
_entity.pdbx_description
1 polymer ?
#
loop_
_entity_poly.entity_id
_entity_poly.type
_entity_poly.pdbx_seq_one_letter_code
_entity_poly.pdbx_strand_id
1 'polypeptide(L)'
;MAPPVYGLLNKLYPEKNYLAFMDREFKEATDSLYDADAKLYYRDRRYIPKREKNGEKVFWGRGNGWVFAGIPLLLQTLPKDHPTYDYYLNIYKEMASAIVQCQDKNGSWHASMLDPDSYPSPENSASGFFVYGLGWGVNQGILKDRKYKKAARKGWKALKSYVHEDGMLGYVQPVSAAPEQVTQNMTEVYGVGAFLMAGIEMLKMK
;
A
#
# COMPACT_ATOMS: atom_id res chain seq x y z
N MET A 1 -2.81 10.54 0.03
CA MET A 1 -2.16 11.52 0.94
C MET A 1 -3.12 12.12 1.95
N ALA A 2 -4.21 12.76 1.51
CA ALA A 2 -5.06 13.56 2.39
C ALA A 2 -6.00 12.82 3.38
N PRO A 3 -6.59 11.65 3.09
CA PRO A 3 -7.66 11.09 3.93
C PRO A 3 -7.31 10.93 5.42
N PRO A 4 -6.14 10.38 5.81
CA PRO A 4 -5.77 10.29 7.22
C PRO A 4 -5.68 11.66 7.93
N VAL A 5 -5.32 12.72 7.20
CA VAL A 5 -5.24 14.09 7.73
C VAL A 5 -6.65 14.62 8.04
N TYR A 6 -7.61 14.43 7.13
CA TYR A 6 -8.99 14.84 7.38
C TYR A 6 -9.62 14.07 8.55
N GLY A 7 -9.31 12.78 8.69
CA GLY A 7 -9.73 11.99 9.84
C GLY A 7 -9.19 12.55 11.16
N LEU A 8 -7.92 12.98 11.20
CA LEU A 8 -7.34 13.65 12.37
C LEU A 8 -7.93 15.05 12.61
N LEU A 9 -8.11 15.86 11.57
CA LEU A 9 -8.72 17.19 11.68
C LEU A 9 -10.14 17.11 12.22
N ASN A 10 -10.92 16.10 11.82
CA ASN A 10 -12.27 15.91 12.35
C ASN A 10 -12.29 15.55 13.84
N LYS A 11 -11.23 14.90 14.37
CA LYS A 11 -11.10 14.67 15.82
C LYS A 11 -10.86 15.98 16.59
N LEU A 12 -10.15 16.93 15.98
CA LEU A 12 -9.84 18.22 16.59
C LEU A 12 -10.98 19.23 16.44
N TYR A 13 -11.68 19.19 15.31
CA TYR A 13 -12.68 20.18 14.89
C TYR A 13 -13.93 19.48 14.31
N PRO A 14 -14.69 18.72 15.14
CA PRO A 14 -15.83 17.94 14.68
C PRO A 14 -16.95 18.81 14.05
N GLU A 15 -17.06 20.07 14.45
CA GLU A 15 -18.04 21.03 13.93
C GLU A 15 -17.80 21.42 12.46
N LYS A 16 -16.59 21.18 11.93
CA LYS A 16 -16.23 21.50 10.54
C LYS A 16 -16.62 20.40 9.55
N ASN A 17 -16.99 19.22 10.04
CA ASN A 17 -17.41 18.06 9.23
C ASN A 17 -16.43 17.72 8.09
N TYR A 18 -15.14 17.60 8.42
CA TYR A 18 -14.09 17.25 7.46
C TYR A 18 -14.31 15.85 6.85
N LEU A 19 -15.00 14.95 7.56
CA LEU A 19 -15.30 13.60 7.08
C LEU A 19 -16.22 13.61 5.87
N ALA A 20 -17.22 14.51 5.80
CA ALA A 20 -18.11 14.58 4.63
C ALA A 20 -17.35 14.94 3.34
N PHE A 21 -16.42 15.90 3.43
CA PHE A 21 -15.55 16.23 2.30
C PHE A 21 -14.64 15.05 1.93
N MET A 22 -13.95 14.49 2.91
CA MET A 22 -13.06 13.35 2.72
C MET A 22 -13.76 12.15 2.07
N ASP A 23 -14.96 11.80 2.56
CA ASP A 23 -15.76 10.68 2.07
C ASP A 23 -16.15 10.88 0.60
N ARG A 24 -16.57 12.09 0.23
CA ARG A 24 -16.89 12.42 -1.16
C ARG A 24 -15.68 12.26 -2.07
N GLU A 25 -14.55 12.86 -1.71
CA GLU A 25 -13.35 12.84 -2.55
C GLU A 25 -12.72 11.44 -2.64
N PHE A 26 -12.78 10.64 -1.56
CA PHE A 26 -12.30 9.26 -1.57
C PHE A 26 -13.15 8.39 -2.50
N LYS A 27 -14.48 8.55 -2.45
CA LYS A 27 -15.40 7.82 -3.32
C LYS A 27 -15.17 8.18 -4.78
N GLU A 28 -15.07 9.47 -5.11
CA GLU A 28 -14.77 9.91 -6.47
C GLU A 28 -13.47 9.30 -7.01
N ALA A 29 -12.40 9.30 -6.19
CA ALA A 29 -11.13 8.67 -6.57
C ALA A 29 -11.27 7.14 -6.76
N THR A 30 -12.05 6.48 -5.92
CA THR A 30 -12.31 5.03 -6.00
C THR A 30 -13.12 4.68 -7.23
N ASP A 31 -14.25 5.37 -7.44
CA ASP A 31 -15.13 5.15 -8.59
C ASP A 31 -14.40 5.42 -9.92
N SER A 32 -13.44 6.34 -9.91
CA SER A 32 -12.62 6.66 -11.09
C SER A 32 -11.45 5.72 -11.36
N LEU A 33 -10.85 5.10 -10.32
CA LEU A 33 -9.51 4.48 -10.43
C LEU A 33 -9.41 3.06 -9.89
N TYR A 34 -10.37 2.59 -9.09
CA TYR A 34 -10.36 1.23 -8.57
C TYR A 34 -10.88 0.24 -9.61
N ASP A 35 -10.10 -0.81 -9.86
CA ASP A 35 -10.47 -1.90 -10.74
C ASP A 35 -11.01 -3.07 -9.90
N ALA A 36 -12.32 -3.31 -9.94
CA ALA A 36 -12.97 -4.30 -9.08
C ALA A 36 -12.52 -5.75 -9.37
N ASP A 37 -12.14 -6.04 -10.61
CA ASP A 37 -11.66 -7.38 -10.99
C ASP A 37 -10.26 -7.63 -10.42
N ALA A 38 -9.35 -6.66 -10.62
CA ALA A 38 -7.97 -6.75 -10.15
C ALA A 38 -7.82 -6.46 -8.65
N LYS A 39 -8.78 -5.76 -8.06
CA LYS A 39 -8.78 -5.26 -6.67
C LYS A 39 -7.56 -4.37 -6.38
N LEU A 40 -7.20 -3.57 -7.37
CA LEU A 40 -6.07 -2.65 -7.36
C LEU A 40 -6.50 -1.30 -7.96
N TYR A 41 -5.76 -0.25 -7.62
CA TYR A 41 -5.98 1.10 -8.12
C TYR A 41 -5.04 1.41 -9.27
N TYR A 42 -5.58 1.90 -10.38
CA TYR A 42 -4.80 2.60 -11.38
C TYR A 42 -4.22 3.88 -10.75
N ARG A 43 -3.00 4.24 -11.16
CA ARG A 43 -2.35 5.44 -10.64
C ARG A 43 -3.08 6.72 -11.05
N ASP A 44 -3.60 6.74 -12.28
CA ASP A 44 -4.53 7.75 -12.80
C ASP A 44 -5.23 7.22 -14.06
N ARG A 45 -6.24 7.95 -14.57
CA ARG A 45 -7.08 7.51 -15.70
C ARG A 45 -6.31 7.22 -16.99
N ARG A 46 -5.09 7.75 -17.16
CA ARG A 46 -4.26 7.52 -18.36
C ARG A 46 -3.76 6.08 -18.45
N TYR A 47 -3.79 5.33 -17.36
CA TYR A 47 -3.30 3.94 -17.30
C TYR A 47 -4.41 2.90 -17.53
N ILE A 48 -5.68 3.28 -17.44
CA ILE A 48 -6.83 2.38 -17.68
C ILE A 48 -6.79 1.72 -19.07
N PRO A 49 -6.55 2.45 -20.19
CA PRO A 49 -6.48 1.83 -21.50
C PRO A 49 -5.13 1.17 -21.79
N LYS A 50 -4.12 1.37 -20.93
CA LYS A 50 -2.76 0.87 -21.17
C LYS A 50 -2.62 -0.57 -20.68
N ARG A 51 -1.66 -1.27 -21.28
CA ARG A 51 -1.26 -2.61 -20.87
C ARG A 51 0.25 -2.66 -20.69
N GLU A 52 0.68 -3.54 -19.79
CA GLU A 52 2.08 -3.93 -19.64
C GLU A 52 2.53 -4.76 -20.85
N LYS A 53 3.82 -5.11 -20.93
CA LYS A 53 4.36 -5.87 -22.07
C LYS A 53 3.75 -7.27 -22.18
N ASN A 54 3.41 -7.88 -21.05
CA ASN A 54 2.75 -9.18 -20.97
C ASN A 54 1.23 -9.11 -21.25
N GLY A 55 0.67 -7.94 -21.55
CA GLY A 55 -0.76 -7.75 -21.83
C GLY A 55 -1.64 -7.51 -20.60
N GLU A 56 -1.07 -7.52 -19.39
CA GLU A 56 -1.79 -7.24 -18.14
C GLU A 56 -2.10 -5.76 -17.95
N LYS A 57 -3.01 -5.46 -17.02
CA LYS A 57 -3.34 -4.09 -16.60
C LYS A 57 -2.15 -3.42 -15.88
N VAL A 58 -1.94 -2.13 -16.11
CA VAL A 58 -0.82 -1.38 -15.50
C VAL A 58 -1.17 -0.92 -14.08
N PHE A 59 -0.70 -1.65 -13.07
CA PHE A 59 -0.82 -1.28 -11.67
C PHE A 59 0.54 -1.02 -11.04
N TRP A 60 0.77 0.23 -10.64
CA TRP A 60 2.01 0.63 -10.02
C TRP A 60 2.08 0.23 -8.54
N GLY A 61 3.16 -0.44 -8.16
CA GLY A 61 3.39 -0.97 -6.82
C GLY A 61 3.28 0.11 -5.75
N ARG A 62 4.07 1.19 -5.84
CA ARG A 62 4.02 2.27 -4.85
C ARG A 62 2.69 3.01 -4.85
N GLY A 63 2.03 3.14 -6.00
CA GLY A 63 0.69 3.75 -6.10
C GLY A 63 -0.33 2.99 -5.24
N ASN A 64 -0.35 1.67 -5.39
CA ASN A 64 -1.19 0.80 -4.56
C ASN A 64 -0.72 0.76 -3.10
N GLY A 65 0.59 0.85 -2.85
CA GLY A 65 1.16 0.97 -1.51
C GLY A 65 0.60 2.18 -0.75
N TRP A 66 0.53 3.35 -1.39
CA TRP A 66 -0.04 4.55 -0.77
C TRP A 66 -1.51 4.39 -0.37
N VAL A 67 -2.33 3.80 -1.23
CA VAL A 67 -3.75 3.56 -0.93
C VAL A 67 -3.88 2.53 0.19
N PHE A 68 -3.20 1.39 0.05
CA PHE A 68 -3.29 0.27 0.97
C PHE A 68 -2.79 0.60 2.38
N ALA A 69 -1.71 1.38 2.50
CA ALA A 69 -1.23 1.87 3.80
C ALA A 69 -2.05 3.06 4.33
N GLY A 70 -2.64 3.86 3.44
CA GLY A 70 -3.49 4.99 3.81
C GLY A 70 -4.77 4.58 4.51
N ILE A 71 -5.40 3.48 4.08
CA ILE A 71 -6.67 3.02 4.67
C ILE A 71 -6.52 2.62 6.15
N PRO A 72 -5.53 1.81 6.58
CA PRO A 72 -5.24 1.57 7.99
C PRO A 72 -5.05 2.84 8.82
N LEU A 73 -4.36 3.86 8.27
CA LEU A 73 -4.18 5.14 8.97
C LEU A 73 -5.52 5.86 9.14
N LEU A 74 -6.37 5.86 8.11
CA LEU A 74 -7.71 6.42 8.17
C LEU A 74 -8.61 5.66 9.17
N LEU A 75 -8.64 4.33 9.12
CA LEU A 75 -9.48 3.50 10.00
C LEU A 75 -9.13 3.65 11.49
N GLN A 76 -7.90 4.04 11.83
CA GLN A 76 -7.50 4.39 13.21
C GLN A 76 -8.04 5.76 13.66
N THR A 77 -8.46 6.58 12.71
CA THR A 77 -9.02 7.91 12.98
C THR A 77 -10.55 7.94 12.98
N LEU A 78 -11.20 7.00 12.28
CA LEU A 78 -12.65 6.93 12.20
C LEU A 78 -13.27 6.18 13.39
N PRO A 79 -14.42 6.65 13.92
CA PRO A 79 -15.28 5.84 14.78
C PRO A 79 -15.68 4.53 14.07
N LYS A 80 -15.71 3.42 14.80
CA LYS A 80 -16.05 2.09 14.22
C LYS A 80 -17.51 2.00 13.76
N ASP A 81 -18.38 2.82 14.35
CA ASP A 81 -19.79 2.97 14.02
C ASP A 81 -20.05 4.06 12.97
N HIS A 82 -19.00 4.69 12.42
CA HIS A 82 -19.14 5.66 11.35
C HIS A 82 -19.74 4.98 10.10
N PRO A 83 -20.75 5.58 9.42
CA PRO A 83 -21.46 4.93 8.32
C PRO A 83 -20.58 4.47 7.14
N THR A 84 -19.42 5.09 6.96
CA THR A 84 -18.46 4.75 5.89
C THR A 84 -17.30 3.86 6.36
N TYR A 85 -17.24 3.46 7.63
CA TYR A 85 -16.15 2.61 8.15
C TYR A 85 -16.00 1.30 7.35
N ASP A 86 -17.12 0.60 7.15
CA ASP A 86 -17.13 -0.69 6.45
C ASP A 86 -16.80 -0.55 4.96
N TYR A 87 -17.12 0.59 4.34
CA TYR A 87 -16.72 0.87 2.95
C TYR A 87 -15.19 0.84 2.80
N TYR A 88 -14.46 1.57 3.66
CA TYR A 88 -13.00 1.57 3.64
C TYR A 88 -12.41 0.21 4.03
N LEU A 89 -13.00 -0.45 5.03
CA LEU A 89 -12.56 -1.77 5.48
C LEU A 89 -12.67 -2.83 4.39
N ASN A 90 -13.73 -2.79 3.59
CA ASN A 90 -13.95 -3.74 2.50
C ASN A 90 -12.93 -3.55 1.38
N ILE A 91 -12.68 -2.31 0.95
CA ILE A 91 -11.62 -1.99 -0.03
C ILE A 91 -10.26 -2.50 0.47
N TYR A 92 -9.93 -2.23 1.74
CA TYR A 92 -8.69 -2.72 2.34
C TYR A 92 -8.56 -4.25 2.29
N LYS A 93 -9.63 -4.99 2.61
CA LYS A 93 -9.61 -6.46 2.57
C LYS A 93 -9.46 -7.00 1.14
N GLU A 94 -10.12 -6.38 0.17
CA GLU A 94 -10.01 -6.75 -1.24
C GLU A 94 -8.59 -6.54 -1.76
N MET A 95 -8.03 -5.35 -1.52
CA MET A 95 -6.65 -5.02 -1.87
C MET A 95 -5.65 -5.96 -1.18
N ALA A 96 -5.84 -6.28 0.10
CA ALA A 96 -4.96 -7.21 0.81
C ALA A 96 -4.87 -8.57 0.09
N SER A 97 -5.99 -9.06 -0.45
CA SER A 97 -6.03 -10.32 -1.18
C SER A 97 -5.28 -10.23 -2.52
N ALA A 98 -5.39 -9.13 -3.26
CA ALA A 98 -4.65 -8.94 -4.51
C ALA A 98 -3.15 -8.73 -4.26
N ILE A 99 -2.79 -7.93 -3.25
CA ILE A 99 -1.41 -7.67 -2.87
C ILE A 99 -0.68 -8.96 -2.52
N VAL A 100 -1.28 -9.87 -1.73
CA VAL A 100 -0.64 -11.16 -1.42
C VAL A 100 -0.39 -12.01 -2.67
N GLN A 101 -1.26 -11.93 -3.68
CA GLN A 101 -1.08 -12.67 -4.95
C GLN A 101 0.09 -12.12 -5.78
N CYS A 102 0.39 -10.83 -5.65
CA CYS A 102 1.48 -10.17 -6.37
C CYS A 102 2.85 -10.33 -5.67
N GLN A 103 2.92 -11.01 -4.52
CA GLN A 103 4.18 -11.17 -3.79
C GLN A 103 5.09 -12.18 -4.49
N ASP A 104 6.34 -11.81 -4.72
CA ASP A 104 7.31 -12.69 -5.36
C ASP A 104 7.75 -13.85 -4.44
N LYS A 105 8.52 -14.79 -5.02
CA LYS A 105 9.04 -15.94 -4.29
C LYS A 105 10.04 -15.56 -3.19
N ASN A 106 10.65 -14.38 -3.22
CA ASN A 106 11.61 -13.90 -2.22
C ASN A 106 10.95 -13.06 -1.11
N GLY A 107 9.70 -12.61 -1.30
CA GLY A 107 8.93 -11.79 -0.36
C GLY A 107 8.74 -10.33 -0.79
N SER A 108 9.37 -9.89 -1.87
CA SER A 108 9.28 -8.54 -2.39
C SER A 108 8.06 -8.34 -3.27
N TRP A 109 7.72 -7.06 -3.46
CA TRP A 109 6.88 -6.60 -4.54
C TRP A 109 7.70 -5.74 -5.51
N HIS A 110 7.20 -5.60 -6.72
CA HIS A 110 7.89 -4.97 -7.84
C HIS A 110 7.23 -3.66 -8.24
N ALA A 111 7.90 -2.92 -9.13
CA ALA A 111 7.38 -1.64 -9.62
C ALA A 111 6.03 -1.84 -10.35
N SER A 112 5.88 -2.91 -11.14
CA SER A 112 4.59 -3.38 -11.66
C SER A 112 4.04 -4.50 -10.78
N MET A 113 2.76 -4.44 -10.44
CA MET A 113 2.09 -5.49 -9.65
C MET A 113 1.78 -6.74 -10.50
N LEU A 114 1.58 -6.59 -11.81
CA LEU A 114 1.14 -7.67 -12.70
C LEU A 114 2.13 -8.01 -13.83
N ASP A 115 3.23 -7.26 -13.96
CA ASP A 115 4.33 -7.59 -14.89
C ASP A 115 5.70 -7.51 -14.19
N PRO A 116 5.96 -8.37 -13.20
CA PRO A 116 7.25 -8.39 -12.50
C PRO A 116 8.40 -8.79 -13.42
N ASP A 117 8.15 -9.52 -14.52
CA ASP A 117 9.21 -9.92 -15.45
C ASP A 117 9.77 -8.72 -16.23
N SER A 118 8.95 -7.72 -16.56
CA SER A 118 9.42 -6.45 -17.12
C SER A 118 10.13 -5.56 -16.09
N TYR A 119 9.86 -5.73 -14.80
CA TYR A 119 10.42 -4.93 -13.70
C TYR A 119 10.90 -5.82 -12.54
N PRO A 120 11.92 -6.68 -12.76
CA PRO A 120 12.24 -7.79 -11.86
C PRO A 120 12.95 -7.37 -10.57
N SER A 121 13.41 -6.12 -10.49
CA SER A 121 14.03 -5.61 -9.26
C SER A 121 12.97 -5.45 -8.16
N PRO A 122 13.31 -5.73 -6.90
CA PRO A 122 12.44 -5.40 -5.79
C PRO A 122 12.20 -3.87 -5.77
N GLU A 123 11.02 -3.47 -5.31
CA GLU A 123 10.70 -2.06 -5.06
C GLU A 123 10.31 -1.91 -3.59
N ASN A 124 11.20 -1.32 -2.80
CA ASN A 124 11.14 -1.37 -1.34
C ASN A 124 10.21 -0.34 -0.72
N SER A 125 9.83 0.72 -1.44
CA SER A 125 8.79 1.62 -0.92
C SER A 125 7.40 0.97 -0.98
N ALA A 126 7.02 0.35 -2.12
CA ALA A 126 5.81 -0.46 -2.22
C ALA A 126 5.82 -1.60 -1.20
N SER A 127 6.90 -2.37 -1.16
CA SER A 127 7.03 -3.50 -0.22
C SER A 127 6.90 -3.06 1.24
N GLY A 128 7.47 -1.90 1.61
CA GLY A 128 7.30 -1.29 2.94
C GLY A 128 5.84 -1.01 3.27
N PHE A 129 5.12 -0.33 2.37
CA PHE A 129 3.69 -0.05 2.58
C PHE A 129 2.83 -1.31 2.67
N PHE A 130 3.12 -2.32 1.85
CA PHE A 130 2.38 -3.58 1.88
C PHE A 130 2.64 -4.37 3.17
N VAL A 131 3.90 -4.45 3.63
CA VAL A 131 4.23 -5.10 4.90
C VAL A 131 3.57 -4.38 6.07
N TYR A 132 3.59 -3.04 6.09
CA TYR A 132 2.84 -2.26 7.08
C TYR A 132 1.35 -2.59 7.07
N GLY A 133 0.69 -2.46 5.91
CA GLY A 133 -0.76 -2.63 5.81
C GLY A 133 -1.20 -4.06 6.15
N LEU A 134 -0.46 -5.08 5.69
CA LEU A 134 -0.72 -6.47 6.03
C LEU A 134 -0.47 -6.73 7.52
N GLY A 135 0.61 -6.20 8.07
CA GLY A 135 0.97 -6.34 9.47
C GLY A 135 -0.10 -5.74 10.38
N TRP A 136 -0.56 -4.53 10.08
CA TRP A 136 -1.65 -3.87 10.79
C TRP A 136 -2.92 -4.74 10.80
N GLY A 137 -3.37 -5.23 9.65
CA GLY A 137 -4.59 -6.04 9.58
C GLY A 137 -4.53 -7.35 10.35
N VAL A 138 -3.36 -7.99 10.37
CA VAL A 138 -3.12 -9.18 11.19
C VAL A 138 -3.18 -8.82 12.68
N ASN A 139 -2.50 -7.75 13.09
CA ASN A 139 -2.46 -7.31 14.47
C ASN A 139 -3.85 -6.87 15.00
N GLN A 140 -4.70 -6.30 14.14
CA GLN A 140 -6.07 -5.94 14.47
C GLN A 140 -7.08 -7.11 14.42
N GLY A 141 -6.65 -8.31 14.02
CA GLY A 141 -7.54 -9.47 13.85
C GLY A 141 -8.52 -9.32 12.67
N ILE A 142 -8.26 -8.40 11.75
CA ILE A 142 -9.06 -8.16 10.54
C ILE A 142 -8.68 -9.17 9.46
N LEU A 143 -7.38 -9.37 9.24
CA LEU A 143 -6.83 -10.33 8.28
C LEU A 143 -6.52 -11.66 8.98
N LYS A 144 -7.53 -12.52 9.11
CA LYS A 144 -7.45 -13.76 9.92
C LYS A 144 -6.77 -14.94 9.22
N ASP A 145 -6.76 -14.96 7.88
CA ASP A 145 -6.14 -16.04 7.12
C ASP A 145 -4.60 -16.01 7.30
N ARG A 146 -4.00 -17.18 7.56
CA ARG A 146 -2.56 -17.37 7.75
C ARG A 146 -1.72 -16.84 6.59
N LYS A 147 -2.28 -16.78 5.37
CA LYS A 147 -1.58 -16.26 4.17
C LYS A 147 -1.10 -14.82 4.37
N TYR A 148 -1.89 -13.97 5.03
CA TYR A 148 -1.53 -12.55 5.24
C TYR A 148 -0.36 -12.41 6.21
N LYS A 149 -0.39 -13.15 7.33
CA LYS A 149 0.71 -13.19 8.30
C LYS A 149 1.98 -13.75 7.68
N LYS A 150 1.87 -14.79 6.84
CA LYS A 150 3.01 -15.36 6.10
C LYS A 150 3.60 -14.34 5.13
N ALA A 151 2.75 -13.65 4.36
CA ALA A 151 3.18 -12.63 3.41
C ALA A 151 3.88 -11.45 4.09
N ALA A 152 3.31 -10.93 5.18
CA ALA A 152 3.92 -9.83 5.96
C ALA A 152 5.30 -10.22 6.52
N ARG A 153 5.43 -11.40 7.13
CA ARG A 153 6.72 -11.90 7.66
C ARG A 153 7.76 -12.10 6.56
N LYS A 154 7.34 -12.63 5.41
CA LYS A 154 8.22 -12.85 4.26
C LYS A 154 8.71 -11.52 3.68
N GLY A 155 7.80 -10.56 3.50
CA GLY A 155 8.15 -9.22 3.04
C GLY A 155 9.05 -8.47 4.02
N TRP A 156 8.81 -8.60 5.33
CA TRP A 156 9.71 -8.03 6.34
C TRP A 156 11.11 -8.62 6.30
N LYS A 157 11.23 -9.95 6.08
CA LYS A 157 12.53 -10.59 5.90
C LYS A 157 13.26 -10.01 4.67
N ALA A 158 12.55 -9.83 3.56
CA ALA A 158 13.11 -9.25 2.33
C ALA A 158 13.54 -7.78 2.53
N LEU A 159 12.69 -6.94 3.12
CA LEU A 159 13.02 -5.53 3.39
C LEU A 159 14.32 -5.38 4.19
N LYS A 160 14.49 -6.19 5.24
CA LYS A 160 15.71 -6.15 6.06
C LYS A 160 16.97 -6.55 5.29
N SER A 161 16.87 -7.43 4.29
CA SER A 161 18.06 -7.81 3.50
C SER A 161 18.51 -6.75 2.49
N TYR A 162 17.74 -5.67 2.33
CA TYR A 162 18.09 -4.54 1.45
C TYR A 162 18.51 -3.27 2.22
N VAL A 163 18.69 -3.38 3.54
CA VAL A 163 19.30 -2.33 4.34
C VAL A 163 20.81 -2.52 4.29
N HIS A 164 21.51 -1.49 3.83
CA HIS A 164 22.97 -1.45 3.76
C HIS A 164 23.59 -1.35 5.16
N GLU A 165 24.90 -1.60 5.27
CA GLU A 165 25.62 -1.55 6.55
C GLU A 165 25.54 -0.18 7.24
N ASP A 166 25.46 0.90 6.44
CA ASP A 166 25.31 2.28 6.91
C ASP A 166 23.86 2.67 7.26
N GLY A 167 22.91 1.74 7.12
CA GLY A 167 21.49 1.95 7.41
C GLY A 167 20.67 2.46 6.22
N MET A 168 21.26 2.69 5.04
CA MET A 168 20.51 3.09 3.86
C MET A 168 19.59 1.95 3.39
N LEU A 169 18.31 2.24 3.17
CA LEU A 169 17.41 1.32 2.48
C LEU A 169 17.57 1.48 0.97
N GLY A 170 18.11 0.44 0.32
CA GLY A 170 18.26 0.38 -1.13
C GLY A 170 16.98 0.00 -1.86
N TYR A 171 17.04 -0.06 -3.19
CA TYR A 171 15.93 -0.43 -4.07
C TYR A 171 14.64 0.36 -3.86
N VAL A 172 14.73 1.65 -3.60
CA VAL A 172 13.58 2.55 -3.58
C VAL A 172 13.50 3.28 -4.90
N GLN A 173 12.42 3.08 -5.66
CA GLN A 173 12.26 3.82 -6.91
C GLN A 173 12.14 5.33 -6.61
N PRO A 174 12.91 6.22 -7.28
CA PRO A 174 12.78 7.67 -7.16
C PRO A 174 11.40 8.22 -7.55
N VAL A 175 11.18 9.52 -7.33
CA VAL A 175 9.90 10.18 -7.64
C VAL A 175 9.54 9.98 -9.11
N SER A 176 8.41 9.34 -9.35
CA SER A 176 7.94 9.01 -10.69
C SER A 176 6.41 8.85 -10.73
N ALA A 177 5.94 8.57 -11.94
CA ALA A 177 4.58 8.48 -12.39
C ALA A 177 4.13 7.05 -12.78
N ALA A 178 5.07 6.10 -12.86
CA ALA A 178 4.84 4.77 -13.42
C ALA A 178 5.82 3.75 -12.82
N PRO A 179 5.66 2.44 -13.09
CA PRO A 179 6.72 1.47 -12.91
C PRO A 179 7.98 1.85 -13.69
N GLU A 180 9.14 1.80 -13.05
CA GLU A 180 10.46 2.03 -13.67
C GLU A 180 11.49 1.06 -13.10
N GLN A 181 12.68 1.01 -13.71
CA GLN A 181 13.79 0.22 -13.20
C GLN A 181 14.33 0.81 -11.89
N VAL A 182 14.77 -0.07 -10.99
CA VAL A 182 15.22 0.27 -9.65
C VAL A 182 16.56 -0.42 -9.40
N THR A 183 17.49 0.27 -8.75
CA THR A 183 18.82 -0.28 -8.44
C THR A 183 19.06 -0.27 -6.93
N GLN A 184 20.01 -1.09 -6.48
CA GLN A 184 20.37 -1.21 -5.07
C GLN A 184 20.75 0.12 -4.40
N ASN A 185 21.36 1.05 -5.14
CA ASN A 185 21.84 2.32 -4.58
C ASN A 185 20.79 3.45 -4.62
N MET A 186 19.58 3.18 -5.12
CA MET A 186 18.50 4.16 -5.12
C MET A 186 17.76 4.13 -3.78
N THR A 187 17.66 5.29 -3.15
CA THR A 187 16.93 5.50 -1.89
C THR A 187 16.12 6.79 -1.97
N GLU A 188 15.06 6.88 -1.16
CA GLU A 188 14.23 8.09 -1.01
C GLU A 188 13.59 8.15 0.37
N VAL A 189 13.32 9.35 0.86
CA VAL A 189 12.81 9.60 2.23
C VAL A 189 11.48 8.91 2.51
N TYR A 190 10.60 8.81 1.51
CA TYR A 190 9.32 8.12 1.66
C TYR A 190 9.49 6.60 1.74
N GLY A 191 10.54 6.04 1.13
CA GLY A 191 10.87 4.61 1.25
C GLY A 191 11.32 4.28 2.66
N VAL A 192 12.15 5.14 3.26
CA VAL A 192 12.55 5.04 4.68
C VAL A 192 11.32 5.12 5.59
N GLY A 193 10.41 6.07 5.33
CA GLY A 193 9.15 6.17 6.07
C GLY A 193 8.31 4.88 6.00
N ALA A 194 8.15 4.32 4.80
CA ALA A 194 7.43 3.05 4.60
C ALA A 194 8.09 1.88 5.35
N PHE A 195 9.43 1.81 5.37
CA PHE A 195 10.19 0.80 6.11
C PHE A 195 9.99 0.91 7.62
N LEU A 196 10.02 2.13 8.17
CA LEU A 196 9.78 2.36 9.60
C LEU A 196 8.35 1.98 9.99
N MET A 197 7.36 2.35 9.17
CA MET A 197 5.97 1.93 9.35
C MET A 197 5.84 0.40 9.38
N ALA A 198 6.48 -0.30 8.43
CA ALA A 198 6.52 -1.75 8.40
C ALA A 198 7.13 -2.34 9.68
N GLY A 199 8.29 -1.81 10.12
CA GLY A 199 8.97 -2.26 11.33
C GLY A 199 8.08 -2.16 12.58
N ILE A 200 7.35 -1.05 12.75
CA ILE A 200 6.44 -0.84 13.88
C ILE A 200 5.37 -1.93 13.97
N GLU A 201 4.73 -2.29 12.85
CA GLU A 201 3.70 -3.34 12.86
C GLU A 201 4.29 -4.74 12.99
N MET A 202 5.48 -4.97 12.44
CA MET A 202 6.16 -6.25 12.57
C MET A 202 6.67 -6.51 13.99
N LEU A 203 7.04 -5.48 14.76
CA LEU A 203 7.40 -5.60 16.17
C LEU A 203 6.21 -6.01 17.06
N LYS A 204 4.99 -5.59 16.71
CA LYS A 204 3.76 -5.94 17.44
C LYS A 204 3.27 -7.36 17.13
N MET A 205 3.73 -7.96 16.03
CA MET A 205 3.19 -9.19 15.48
C MET A 205 3.67 -10.43 16.24
N LYS A 206 2.82 -10.94 17.13
CA LYS A 206 2.97 -12.23 17.82
C LYS A 206 2.85 -13.40 16.83
#